data_AF-A0A9E5YR55-F1
#
_entry.id   AF-A0A9E5YR55-F1
#
_cell.length_a   1.000
_cell.length_b   1.000
_cell.length_c   1.000
_cell.angle_alpha   90.00
_cell.angle_beta   90.00
_cell.angle_gamma   90.00
#
_symmetry.space_group_name_H-M   'P 1'
#
loop_
_entity.id
_entity.type
_entity.pdbx_description
1 polymer ?
#
loop_
_entity_poly.entity_id
_entity_poly.type
_entity_poly.pdbx_seq_one_letter_code
_entity_poly.pdbx_strand_id
1 'polypeptide(L)'
;MSLLLNGNDLCLEDVYRVAYRFEKVELLPEAIEKVNKCRAYVEKIISENKAVYGLNTGFGKFSNIRIPKEQIEELQENLIISHATGVGNYLSMAETRAVTLLRINVLAKGFSGIRLQTLQALIDLLNARVHPCIPEKGSVGASGDLAPLSHLALVLLGKGKAEFKGKILAGEQALKQAGIKPVKLKAKEGLALNNGTQVMTGIGALLLLKAENLCKVADICAGFSIDALLATPDAFNKLIHQVRPHKGQIESAENISALLENSELCKSHEYCENVQDAYSLRCTPQVNGAVRDALQYVRTTLETEINSATDNPLIFFEQDKVISGGNFHGEPIAFACDILGFTVSELGNISDRRTEHLLNPALNRGLNPFLAPRPGLDSGYMIAQVTATALISENKVLAHPSSVDSIPTSANQEDHVSMGTISAVKARTIIDNTAYVLGIELMVAAQALDTRKNQSSEVIQAIKSEIRKKVAFLEKDRIITDDINNMKTLVDSDVLPKIAAKYINLN
;
A
#
# COMPACT_ATOMS: atom_id res chain seq x y z
N MET A 1 7.09 18.38 15.53
CA MET A 1 6.33 17.63 16.55
C MET A 1 6.58 16.16 16.26
N SER A 2 6.79 15.33 17.28
CA SER A 2 7.01 13.89 17.12
C SER A 2 5.67 13.16 17.30
N LEU A 3 5.46 12.09 16.53
CA LEU A 3 4.35 11.16 16.75
C LEU A 3 4.66 10.30 17.98
N LEU A 4 3.71 10.23 18.91
CA LEU A 4 3.84 9.53 20.17
C LEU A 4 3.25 8.12 20.07
N LEU A 5 4.04 7.09 20.37
CA LEU A 5 3.67 5.68 20.20
C LEU A 5 3.39 5.00 21.54
N ASN A 6 2.31 4.23 21.60
CA ASN A 6 1.95 3.36 22.73
C ASN A 6 1.58 1.92 22.35
N GLY A 7 1.64 1.57 21.06
CA GLY A 7 1.25 0.25 20.56
C GLY A 7 -0.24 0.02 20.36
N ASN A 8 -1.08 1.06 20.42
CA ASN A 8 -2.55 0.92 20.33
C ASN A 8 -3.24 1.95 19.42
N ASP A 9 -2.73 3.19 19.36
CA ASP A 9 -3.45 4.32 18.76
C ASP A 9 -2.83 4.82 17.45
N LEU A 10 -2.08 3.98 16.75
CA LEU A 10 -1.53 4.33 15.45
C LEU A 10 -2.64 4.28 14.38
N CYS A 11 -2.76 5.29 13.54
CA CYS A 11 -3.61 5.23 12.33
C CYS A 11 -2.79 5.08 11.05
N LEU A 12 -3.43 4.70 9.93
CA LEU A 12 -2.73 4.51 8.65
C LEU A 12 -2.11 5.83 8.15
N GLU A 13 -2.76 6.95 8.40
CA GLU A 13 -2.25 8.27 8.03
C GLU A 13 -0.97 8.61 8.79
N ASP A 14 -0.79 8.13 10.02
CA ASP A 14 0.47 8.25 10.76
C ASP A 14 1.59 7.46 10.08
N VAL A 15 1.29 6.23 9.63
CA VAL A 15 2.23 5.41 8.86
C VAL A 15 2.70 6.16 7.63
N TYR A 16 1.79 6.81 6.89
CA TYR A 16 2.14 7.63 5.73
C TYR A 16 3.04 8.82 6.11
N ARG A 17 2.71 9.57 7.17
CA ARG A 17 3.52 10.73 7.58
C ARG A 17 4.92 10.33 8.02
N VAL A 18 5.06 9.21 8.72
CA VAL A 18 6.38 8.67 9.06
C VAL A 18 7.11 8.19 7.80
N ALA A 19 6.45 7.41 6.94
CA ALA A 19 7.08 6.81 5.76
C ALA A 19 7.52 7.84 4.72
N TYR A 20 6.66 8.79 4.36
CA TYR A 20 6.91 9.75 3.27
C TYR A 20 7.29 11.16 3.73
N ARG A 21 6.83 11.60 4.91
CA ARG A 21 7.10 12.96 5.42
C ARG A 21 8.19 13.01 6.49
N PHE A 22 8.78 11.86 6.81
CA PHE A 22 9.85 11.72 7.80
C PHE A 22 9.49 12.27 9.18
N GLU A 23 8.21 12.18 9.56
CA GLU A 23 7.79 12.51 10.91
C GLU A 23 8.56 11.64 11.92
N LYS A 24 9.09 12.27 12.96
CA LYS A 24 9.85 11.58 14.02
C LYS A 24 8.88 10.87 14.95
N VAL A 25 9.35 9.81 15.59
CA VAL A 25 8.58 9.05 16.58
C VAL A 25 9.27 8.99 17.93
N GLU A 26 8.47 8.97 18.99
CA GLU A 26 8.89 8.82 20.39
C GLU A 26 7.91 7.89 21.12
N LEU A 27 8.35 7.28 22.22
CA LEU A 27 7.47 6.45 23.05
C LEU A 27 6.75 7.31 24.08
N LEU A 28 5.49 6.97 24.34
CA LEU A 28 4.77 7.49 25.50
C LEU A 28 5.32 6.91 26.81
N PRO A 29 5.29 7.66 27.93
CA PRO A 29 5.77 7.18 29.23
C PRO A 29 5.14 5.84 29.66
N GLU A 30 3.84 5.65 29.42
CA GLU A 30 3.15 4.40 29.74
C GLU A 30 3.63 3.21 28.88
N ALA A 31 4.06 3.46 27.64
CA ALA A 31 4.64 2.42 26.78
C ALA A 31 6.00 1.98 27.31
N ILE A 32 6.82 2.95 27.73
CA ILE A 32 8.11 2.72 28.38
C ILE A 32 7.93 1.87 29.65
N GLU A 33 6.95 2.20 30.48
CA GLU A 33 6.65 1.46 31.70
C GLU A 33 6.25 0.00 31.39
N LYS A 34 5.36 -0.23 30.42
CA LYS A 34 4.94 -1.58 29.99
C LYS A 34 6.11 -2.40 29.47
N VAL A 35 6.95 -1.83 28.61
CA VAL A 35 8.16 -2.49 28.08
C VAL A 35 9.11 -2.89 29.20
N ASN A 36 9.36 -1.99 30.17
CA ASN A 36 10.25 -2.28 31.29
C ASN A 36 9.70 -3.36 32.23
N LYS A 37 8.39 -3.32 32.55
CA LYS A 37 7.73 -4.37 33.37
C LYS A 37 7.81 -5.74 32.69
N CYS A 38 7.50 -5.78 31.39
CA CYS A 38 7.61 -6.98 30.58
C CYS A 38 9.04 -7.53 30.56
N ARG A 39 10.04 -6.65 30.42
CA ARG A 39 11.45 -7.06 30.47
C ARG A 39 11.86 -7.59 31.84
N ALA A 40 11.47 -6.93 32.93
CA ALA A 40 11.79 -7.38 34.29
C ALA A 40 11.24 -8.80 34.55
N TYR A 41 10.05 -9.09 34.00
CA TYR A 41 9.45 -10.42 34.07
C TYR A 41 10.25 -11.49 33.30
N VAL A 42 10.77 -11.17 32.11
CA VAL A 42 11.69 -12.06 31.37
C VAL A 42 12.92 -12.39 32.20
N GLU A 43 13.55 -11.39 32.83
CA GLU A 43 14.74 -11.61 33.65
C GLU A 43 14.46 -12.49 34.87
N LYS A 44 13.29 -12.30 35.51
CA LYS A 44 12.82 -13.16 36.60
C LYS A 44 12.72 -14.61 36.14
N ILE A 45 12.04 -14.88 35.03
CA ILE A 45 11.88 -16.25 34.49
C ILE A 45 13.22 -16.91 34.18
N ILE A 46 14.14 -16.17 33.56
CA ILE A 46 15.47 -16.70 33.21
C ILE A 46 16.25 -17.06 34.48
N SER A 47 16.08 -16.30 35.55
CA SER A 47 16.70 -16.61 36.85
C SER A 47 16.12 -17.86 37.53
N GLU A 48 14.84 -18.19 37.27
CA GLU A 48 14.15 -19.36 37.82
C GLU A 48 14.49 -20.68 37.09
N ASN A 49 15.29 -20.62 36.03
CA ASN A 49 15.83 -21.78 35.31
C ASN A 49 14.75 -22.74 34.73
N LYS A 50 13.54 -22.25 34.47
CA LYS A 50 12.46 -22.95 33.76
C LYS A 50 12.69 -22.88 32.24
N ALA A 51 12.35 -23.94 31.51
CA ALA A 51 12.43 -23.94 30.04
C ALA A 51 11.24 -23.17 29.44
N VAL A 52 11.52 -22.14 28.64
CA VAL A 52 10.51 -21.28 28.01
C VAL A 52 10.91 -21.00 26.56
N TYR A 53 9.99 -21.28 25.64
CA TYR A 53 10.17 -21.11 24.19
C TYR A 53 10.68 -19.71 23.83
N GLY A 54 11.70 -19.61 22.99
CA GLY A 54 12.26 -18.34 22.51
C GLY A 54 13.04 -17.53 23.57
N LEU A 55 13.06 -17.96 24.84
CA LEU A 55 13.88 -17.35 25.90
C LEU A 55 15.17 -18.15 26.12
N ASN A 56 15.07 -19.45 26.41
CA ASN A 56 16.20 -20.34 26.71
C ASN A 56 16.07 -21.73 26.06
N THR A 57 15.29 -21.83 24.99
CA THR A 57 15.24 -23.00 24.11
C THR A 57 15.50 -22.60 22.65
N GLY A 58 15.72 -23.58 21.77
CA GLY A 58 15.85 -23.36 20.33
C GLY A 58 14.56 -22.86 19.66
N PHE A 59 14.62 -22.59 18.35
CA PHE A 59 13.49 -22.04 17.58
C PHE A 59 12.85 -23.11 16.67
N GLY A 60 11.56 -22.94 16.35
CA GLY A 60 10.82 -23.85 15.46
C GLY A 60 10.91 -25.31 15.92
N LYS A 61 11.45 -26.18 15.05
CA LYS A 61 11.61 -27.62 15.35
C LYS A 61 12.50 -27.90 16.56
N PHE A 62 13.41 -26.99 16.90
CA PHE A 62 14.32 -27.11 18.03
C PHE A 62 13.75 -26.52 19.34
N SER A 63 12.46 -26.20 19.40
CA SER A 63 11.77 -25.61 20.57
C SER A 63 11.90 -26.40 21.87
N ASN A 64 12.15 -27.72 21.78
CA ASN A 64 12.34 -28.61 22.92
C ASN A 64 13.80 -28.74 23.39
N ILE A 65 14.76 -28.10 22.71
CA ILE A 65 16.18 -28.15 23.07
C ILE A 65 16.50 -26.96 23.97
N ARG A 66 16.94 -27.23 25.20
CA ARG A 66 17.36 -26.21 26.16
C ARG A 66 18.74 -25.67 25.83
N ILE A 67 18.89 -24.35 25.95
CA ILE A 67 20.15 -23.63 25.69
C ILE A 67 20.78 -23.17 27.02
N PRO A 68 22.08 -23.45 27.24
CA PRO A 68 22.82 -22.93 28.39
C PRO A 68 22.79 -21.40 28.47
N LYS A 69 22.81 -20.85 29.69
CA LYS A 69 22.65 -19.41 29.92
C LYS A 69 23.74 -18.59 29.21
N GLU A 70 24.94 -19.14 29.12
CA GLU A 70 26.12 -18.54 28.52
C GLU A 70 26.01 -18.41 26.99
N GLN A 71 25.15 -19.24 26.37
CA GLN A 71 24.94 -19.29 24.92
C GLN A 71 23.70 -18.50 24.47
N ILE A 72 22.92 -17.94 25.40
CA ILE A 72 21.67 -17.24 25.07
C ILE A 72 21.92 -16.03 24.16
N GLU A 73 22.98 -15.25 24.38
CA GLU A 73 23.26 -14.08 23.52
C GLU A 73 23.62 -14.50 22.10
N GLU A 74 24.50 -15.50 21.98
CA GLU A 74 24.90 -16.08 20.70
C GLU A 74 23.71 -16.67 19.96
N LEU A 75 22.79 -17.34 20.66
CA LEU A 75 21.55 -17.87 20.09
C LEU A 75 20.72 -16.79 19.39
N GLN A 76 20.58 -15.61 20.00
CA GLN A 76 19.77 -14.52 19.42
C GLN A 76 20.46 -13.89 18.22
N GLU A 77 21.78 -13.72 18.25
CA GLU A 77 22.56 -13.24 17.11
C GLU A 77 22.52 -14.25 15.95
N ASN A 78 22.73 -15.54 16.23
CA ASN A 78 22.67 -16.61 15.23
C ASN A 78 21.28 -16.75 14.60
N LEU A 79 20.21 -16.52 15.36
CA LEU A 79 18.85 -16.46 14.81
C LEU A 79 18.77 -15.41 13.69
N ILE A 80 19.16 -14.17 13.99
CA ILE A 80 19.08 -13.07 13.01
C ILE A 80 19.97 -13.35 11.79
N ILE A 81 21.20 -13.82 12.00
CA ILE A 81 22.13 -14.12 10.90
C ILE A 81 21.59 -15.24 10.00
N SER A 82 21.15 -16.35 10.60
CA SER A 82 20.68 -17.51 9.84
C SER A 82 19.35 -17.27 9.11
N HIS A 83 18.52 -16.36 9.63
CA HIS A 83 17.21 -16.07 9.06
C HIS A 83 17.25 -14.93 8.03
N ALA A 84 18.33 -14.14 7.95
CA ALA A 84 18.48 -13.07 6.96
C ALA A 84 18.79 -13.61 5.54
N THR A 85 17.87 -14.41 5.00
CA THR A 85 17.98 -15.13 3.72
C THR A 85 17.16 -14.51 2.60
N GLY A 86 16.54 -13.34 2.85
CA GLY A 86 15.73 -12.63 1.86
C GLY A 86 16.49 -12.30 0.57
N VAL A 87 15.78 -12.28 -0.55
CA VAL A 87 16.32 -12.04 -1.91
C VAL A 87 15.43 -11.10 -2.72
N GLY A 88 15.88 -10.75 -3.93
CA GLY A 88 15.15 -9.86 -4.85
C GLY A 88 15.49 -8.39 -4.64
N ASN A 89 14.61 -7.52 -5.13
CA ASN A 89 14.76 -6.08 -4.95
C ASN A 89 14.59 -5.71 -3.48
N TYR A 90 15.21 -4.59 -3.08
CA TYR A 90 14.95 -4.02 -1.77
C TYR A 90 13.58 -3.32 -1.75
N LEU A 91 12.91 -3.39 -0.60
CA LEU A 91 11.78 -2.53 -0.29
C LEU A 91 12.19 -1.07 -0.51
N SER A 92 11.25 -0.25 -0.96
CA SER A 92 11.44 1.18 -1.08
C SER A 92 11.74 1.81 0.29
N MET A 93 12.26 3.04 0.27
CA MET A 93 12.48 3.81 1.49
C MET A 93 11.21 3.94 2.34
N ALA A 94 10.08 4.25 1.70
CA ALA A 94 8.80 4.42 2.40
C ALA A 94 8.31 3.12 3.03
N GLU A 95 8.36 2.01 2.29
CA GLU A 95 8.02 0.68 2.82
C GLU A 95 8.94 0.30 3.98
N THR A 96 10.26 0.45 3.84
CA THR A 96 11.24 0.17 4.92
C THR A 96 10.94 0.97 6.19
N ARG A 97 10.57 2.25 6.04
CA ARG A 97 10.18 3.10 7.17
C ARG A 97 8.86 2.65 7.79
N ALA A 98 7.87 2.27 7.00
CA ALA A 98 6.60 1.71 7.50
C ALA A 98 6.84 0.41 8.28
N VAL A 99 7.61 -0.54 7.72
CA VAL A 99 7.97 -1.79 8.42
C VAL A 99 8.65 -1.51 9.76
N THR A 100 9.62 -0.59 9.77
CA THR A 100 10.35 -0.21 10.98
C THR A 100 9.42 0.41 12.02
N LEU A 101 8.54 1.34 11.62
CA LEU A 101 7.53 1.95 12.48
C LEU A 101 6.61 0.90 13.09
N LEU A 102 6.06 0.00 12.28
CA LEU A 102 5.13 -1.02 12.78
C LEU A 102 5.84 -1.97 13.74
N ARG A 103 7.12 -2.29 13.53
CA ARG A 103 7.89 -3.11 14.48
C ARG A 103 8.06 -2.38 15.81
N ILE A 104 8.35 -1.08 15.78
CA ILE A 104 8.41 -0.24 16.99
C ILE A 104 7.04 -0.27 17.70
N ASN A 105 5.93 -0.10 16.98
CA ASN A 105 4.59 -0.05 17.56
C ASN A 105 4.20 -1.37 18.25
N VAL A 106 4.46 -2.51 17.60
CA VAL A 106 4.22 -3.85 18.19
C VAL A 106 5.04 -4.04 19.48
N LEU A 107 6.31 -3.64 19.47
CA LEU A 107 7.18 -3.75 20.63
C LEU A 107 6.77 -2.80 21.77
N ALA A 108 6.33 -1.59 21.44
CA ALA A 108 5.84 -0.58 22.39
C ALA A 108 4.59 -1.02 23.16
N LYS A 109 3.82 -1.97 22.61
CA LYS A 109 2.64 -2.53 23.27
C LYS A 109 2.98 -3.28 24.58
N GLY A 110 4.23 -3.74 24.73
CA GLY A 110 4.75 -4.26 26.01
C GLY A 110 4.51 -5.75 26.28
N PHE A 111 4.32 -6.57 25.24
CA PHE A 111 4.12 -8.03 25.37
C PHE A 111 5.31 -8.87 24.84
N SER A 112 6.37 -8.21 24.36
CA SER A 112 7.46 -8.85 23.61
C SER A 112 8.73 -9.14 24.41
N GLY A 113 8.86 -8.64 25.65
CA GLY A 113 10.04 -8.90 26.49
C GLY A 113 11.36 -8.27 26.01
N ILE A 114 11.28 -7.33 25.07
CA ILE A 114 12.42 -6.58 24.56
C ILE A 114 12.94 -5.58 25.60
N ARG A 115 14.23 -5.24 25.59
CA ARG A 115 14.74 -4.14 26.40
C ARG A 115 14.40 -2.80 25.76
N LEU A 116 14.14 -1.80 26.60
CA LEU A 116 13.93 -0.42 26.16
C LEU A 116 15.08 0.10 25.31
N GLN A 117 16.33 -0.24 25.64
CA GLN A 117 17.50 0.19 24.86
C GLN A 117 17.45 -0.31 23.41
N THR A 118 17.04 -1.56 23.18
CA THR A 118 16.92 -2.14 21.84
C THR A 118 15.79 -1.49 21.06
N LEU A 119 14.64 -1.26 21.71
CA LEU A 119 13.52 -0.54 21.12
C LEU A 119 13.89 0.92 20.77
N GLN A 120 14.66 1.59 21.65
CA GLN A 120 15.16 2.93 21.39
C GLN A 120 16.11 2.96 20.20
N ALA A 121 16.96 1.95 20.02
CA ALA A 121 17.84 1.87 18.85
C ALA A 121 17.06 1.76 17.52
N LEU A 122 15.91 1.05 17.50
CA LEU A 122 15.00 1.05 16.34
C LEU A 122 14.43 2.44 16.06
N ILE A 123 14.00 3.15 17.11
CA ILE A 123 13.48 4.51 17.01
C ILE A 123 14.55 5.46 16.48
N ASP A 124 15.77 5.38 17.02
CA ASP A 124 16.90 6.19 16.60
C ASP A 124 17.26 5.95 15.14
N LEU A 125 17.24 4.67 14.69
CA LEU A 125 17.45 4.28 13.30
C LEU A 125 16.40 4.91 12.36
N LEU A 126 15.12 4.82 12.73
CA LEU A 126 14.01 5.40 11.96
C LEU A 126 14.09 6.94 11.91
N ASN A 127 14.36 7.58 13.04
CA ASN A 127 14.45 9.04 13.18
C ASN A 127 15.69 9.61 12.49
N ALA A 128 16.81 8.88 12.51
CA ALA A 128 18.05 9.25 11.81
C ALA A 128 17.98 8.99 10.31
N ARG A 129 16.92 8.33 9.80
CA ARG A 129 16.74 7.98 8.38
C ARG A 129 17.83 7.05 7.87
N VAL A 130 18.22 6.09 8.71
CA VAL A 130 18.99 4.93 8.30
C VAL A 130 17.98 3.89 7.87
N HIS A 131 17.98 3.50 6.59
CA HIS A 131 16.98 2.59 6.02
C HIS A 131 17.64 1.24 5.72
N PRO A 132 17.38 0.19 6.51
CA PRO A 132 17.92 -1.14 6.24
C PRO A 132 17.53 -1.62 4.84
N CYS A 133 18.47 -2.24 4.14
CA CYS A 133 18.20 -2.82 2.83
C CYS A 133 17.46 -4.15 3.01
N ILE A 134 16.13 -4.10 3.08
CA ILE A 134 15.25 -5.25 3.30
C ILE A 134 14.85 -5.84 1.94
N PRO A 135 15.25 -7.09 1.59
CA PRO A 135 14.77 -7.74 0.37
C PRO A 135 13.29 -8.08 0.45
N GLU A 136 12.56 -7.93 -0.67
CA GLU A 136 11.10 -8.11 -0.70
C GLU A 136 10.64 -9.58 -0.76
N LYS A 137 11.53 -10.54 -1.05
CA LYS A 137 11.19 -11.98 -1.19
C LYS A 137 11.85 -12.81 -0.09
N GLY A 138 11.13 -13.83 0.39
CA GLY A 138 11.64 -14.81 1.36
C GLY A 138 10.72 -15.05 2.57
N SER A 139 9.66 -14.26 2.73
CA SER A 139 8.62 -14.50 3.74
C SER A 139 7.51 -15.41 3.19
N VAL A 140 7.02 -16.30 4.04
CA VAL A 140 5.79 -17.09 3.85
C VAL A 140 4.63 -16.58 4.73
N GLY A 141 4.87 -15.55 5.55
CA GLY A 141 3.85 -14.87 6.32
C GLY A 141 3.21 -15.68 7.46
N ALA A 142 3.95 -16.60 8.08
CA ALA A 142 3.35 -17.61 8.98
C ALA A 142 4.12 -17.94 10.25
N SER A 143 5.41 -17.62 10.32
CA SER A 143 6.16 -17.49 11.58
C SER A 143 6.62 -16.04 11.77
N GLY A 144 5.87 -15.12 11.16
CA GLY A 144 6.25 -13.75 10.88
C GLY A 144 6.97 -13.60 9.53
N ASP A 145 7.22 -12.35 9.15
CA ASP A 145 8.03 -11.93 8.02
C ASP A 145 9.53 -12.12 8.34
N LEU A 146 9.91 -13.34 8.72
CA LEU A 146 11.18 -13.69 9.35
C LEU A 146 12.38 -13.21 8.54
N ALA A 147 12.46 -13.58 7.26
CA ALA A 147 13.59 -13.24 6.43
C ALA A 147 13.79 -11.73 6.26
N PRO A 148 12.78 -10.96 5.80
CA PRO A 148 12.93 -9.52 5.67
C PRO A 148 13.11 -8.79 7.02
N LEU A 149 12.42 -9.18 8.10
CA LEU A 149 12.62 -8.56 9.41
C LEU A 149 13.99 -8.90 10.02
N SER A 150 14.60 -10.03 9.66
CA SER A 150 15.98 -10.35 10.04
C SER A 150 16.98 -9.42 9.34
N HIS A 151 16.71 -8.97 8.09
CA HIS A 151 17.52 -7.95 7.43
C HIS A 151 17.42 -6.57 8.11
N LEU A 152 16.24 -6.20 8.62
CA LEU A 152 16.07 -5.03 9.50
C LEU A 152 16.92 -5.18 10.77
N ALA A 153 16.81 -6.32 11.46
CA ALA A 153 17.53 -6.59 12.70
C ALA A 153 19.05 -6.66 12.52
N LEU A 154 19.56 -7.17 11.38
CA LEU A 154 20.99 -7.21 11.08
C LEU A 154 21.65 -5.84 11.19
N VAL A 155 20.99 -4.79 10.71
CA VAL A 155 21.54 -3.43 10.75
C VAL A 155 21.71 -2.95 12.20
N LEU A 156 20.77 -3.26 13.10
CA LEU A 156 20.90 -2.95 14.53
C LEU A 156 22.12 -3.62 15.17
N LEU A 157 22.53 -4.79 14.67
CA LEU A 157 23.71 -5.52 15.11
C LEU A 157 25.03 -4.97 14.50
N GLY A 158 24.95 -3.93 13.67
CA GLY A 158 26.09 -3.43 12.87
C GLY A 158 26.41 -4.31 11.67
N LYS A 159 25.53 -5.24 11.27
CA LYS A 159 25.72 -6.13 10.12
C LYS A 159 24.80 -5.72 8.97
N GLY A 160 24.84 -6.47 7.87
CA GLY A 160 23.98 -6.21 6.70
C GLY A 160 24.30 -4.89 5.99
N LYS A 161 23.30 -4.33 5.33
CA LYS A 161 23.41 -3.09 4.56
C LYS A 161 22.26 -2.14 4.89
N ALA A 162 22.53 -0.84 4.83
CA ALA A 162 21.51 0.19 4.96
C ALA A 162 21.78 1.34 3.99
N GLU A 163 20.72 1.92 3.46
CA GLU A 163 20.78 3.20 2.78
C GLU A 163 20.83 4.32 3.83
N PHE A 164 21.82 5.20 3.71
CA PHE A 164 21.94 6.41 4.50
C PHE A 164 22.41 7.57 3.63
N LYS A 165 21.66 8.69 3.65
CA LYS A 165 21.94 9.88 2.83
C LYS A 165 22.11 9.55 1.33
N GLY A 166 21.26 8.67 0.81
CA GLY A 166 21.24 8.26 -0.61
C GLY A 166 22.36 7.31 -1.03
N LYS A 167 23.09 6.71 -0.08
CA LYS A 167 24.14 5.71 -0.36
C LYS A 167 23.88 4.43 0.41
N ILE A 168 24.04 3.29 -0.24
CA ILE A 168 24.04 1.98 0.41
C ILE A 168 25.42 1.76 1.06
N LEU A 169 25.42 1.55 2.38
CA LEU A 169 26.61 1.34 3.20
C LEU A 169 26.51 0.00 3.94
N ALA A 170 27.64 -0.51 4.43
CA ALA A 170 27.63 -1.57 5.44
C ALA A 170 26.91 -1.07 6.70
N GLY A 171 26.14 -1.94 7.37
CA GLY A 171 25.32 -1.56 8.53
C GLY A 171 26.12 -0.83 9.62
N GLU A 172 27.29 -1.35 10.00
CA GLU A 172 28.19 -0.70 10.96
C GLU A 172 28.57 0.73 10.54
N GLN A 173 28.88 0.94 9.27
CA GLN A 173 29.25 2.26 8.76
C GLN A 173 28.06 3.22 8.80
N ALA A 174 26.87 2.76 8.41
CA ALA A 174 25.65 3.56 8.48
C ALA A 174 25.33 3.96 9.94
N LEU A 175 25.37 3.01 10.88
CA LEU A 175 25.14 3.28 12.30
C LEU A 175 26.17 4.27 12.86
N LYS A 176 27.47 4.05 12.57
CA LYS A 176 28.54 4.95 13.00
C LYS A 176 28.35 6.38 12.49
N GLN A 177 27.98 6.54 11.21
CA GLN A 177 27.72 7.86 10.63
C GLN A 177 26.45 8.53 11.19
N ALA A 178 25.48 7.74 11.64
CA ALA A 178 24.26 8.22 12.29
C ALA A 178 24.42 8.46 13.81
N GLY A 179 25.56 8.10 14.40
CA GLY A 179 25.80 8.21 15.85
C GLY A 179 25.09 7.15 16.69
N ILE A 180 24.65 6.04 16.07
CA ILE A 180 23.93 4.94 16.72
C ILE A 180 24.92 3.83 17.06
N LYS A 181 24.82 3.28 18.28
CA LYS A 181 25.67 2.16 18.71
C LYS A 181 25.01 0.82 18.32
N PRO A 182 25.77 -0.16 17.80
CA PRO A 182 25.26 -1.51 17.60
C PRO A 182 24.71 -2.14 18.88
N VAL A 183 23.61 -2.87 18.76
CA VAL A 183 22.96 -3.57 19.86
C VAL A 183 23.55 -4.97 20.03
N LYS A 184 23.77 -5.39 21.27
CA LYS A 184 24.03 -6.80 21.62
C LYS A 184 22.75 -7.41 22.19
N LEU A 185 22.18 -8.41 21.53
CA LEU A 185 20.88 -8.97 21.90
C LEU A 185 20.97 -9.80 23.18
N LYS A 186 19.89 -9.79 23.96
CA LYS A 186 19.65 -10.67 25.11
C LYS A 186 18.47 -11.60 24.81
N ALA A 187 18.21 -12.53 25.72
CA ALA A 187 17.10 -13.48 25.64
C ALA A 187 15.81 -12.85 25.08
N LYS A 188 15.20 -13.55 24.12
CA LYS A 188 13.99 -13.19 23.35
C LYS A 188 14.14 -12.04 22.35
N GLU A 189 15.16 -11.20 22.43
CA GLU A 189 15.21 -9.99 21.59
C GLU A 189 15.39 -10.26 20.10
N GLY A 190 16.09 -11.34 19.72
CA GLY A 190 16.19 -11.72 18.30
C GLY A 190 14.82 -12.07 17.73
N LEU A 191 14.08 -12.92 18.44
CA LEU A 191 12.73 -13.32 18.04
C LEU A 191 11.76 -12.13 18.06
N ALA A 192 11.85 -11.28 19.09
CA ALA A 192 11.07 -10.06 19.18
C ALA A 192 11.41 -9.04 18.08
N LEU A 193 12.52 -9.16 17.36
CA LEU A 193 12.82 -8.28 16.23
C LEU A 193 12.33 -8.85 14.90
N ASN A 194 12.35 -10.17 14.72
CA ASN A 194 12.05 -10.80 13.43
C ASN A 194 10.71 -11.55 13.32
N ASN A 195 9.97 -11.69 14.41
CA ASN A 195 8.70 -12.42 14.44
C ASN A 195 7.48 -11.47 14.45
N GLY A 196 6.76 -11.38 13.33
CA GLY A 196 5.50 -10.66 13.17
C GLY A 196 5.19 -10.30 11.72
N THR A 197 4.08 -9.62 11.46
CA THR A 197 3.49 -9.40 10.12
C THR A 197 3.83 -8.03 9.50
N GLN A 198 4.86 -7.35 10.00
CA GLN A 198 5.07 -5.91 9.70
C GLN A 198 5.42 -5.61 8.25
N VAL A 199 5.96 -6.57 7.48
CA VAL A 199 6.36 -6.32 6.08
C VAL A 199 5.14 -6.27 5.19
N MET A 200 4.30 -7.31 5.23
CA MET A 200 3.05 -7.31 4.48
C MET A 200 2.11 -6.19 4.91
N THR A 201 2.00 -5.91 6.22
CA THR A 201 1.14 -4.85 6.76
C THR A 201 1.67 -3.46 6.41
N GLY A 202 3.00 -3.24 6.46
CA GLY A 202 3.61 -1.97 6.09
C GLY A 202 3.42 -1.63 4.62
N ILE A 203 3.59 -2.61 3.72
CA ILE A 203 3.32 -2.45 2.29
C ILE A 203 1.82 -2.20 2.09
N GLY A 204 0.95 -3.05 2.64
CA GLY A 204 -0.51 -2.94 2.51
C GLY A 204 -1.06 -1.60 2.99
N ALA A 205 -0.57 -1.09 4.13
CA ALA A 205 -0.98 0.21 4.67
C ALA A 205 -0.71 1.38 3.71
N LEU A 206 0.49 1.43 3.12
CA LEU A 206 0.84 2.49 2.16
C LEU A 206 0.05 2.35 0.85
N LEU A 207 -0.15 1.12 0.39
CA LEU A 207 -0.89 0.82 -0.83
C LEU A 207 -2.39 1.13 -0.72
N LEU A 208 -3.00 0.87 0.44
CA LEU A 208 -4.40 1.19 0.66
C LEU A 208 -4.66 2.70 0.54
N LEU A 209 -3.82 3.54 1.17
CA LEU A 209 -3.95 5.00 1.06
C LEU A 209 -3.78 5.48 -0.38
N LYS A 210 -2.87 4.85 -1.13
CA LYS A 210 -2.73 5.09 -2.57
C LYS A 210 -3.99 4.68 -3.34
N ALA A 211 -4.55 3.51 -3.06
CA ALA A 211 -5.76 3.00 -3.70
C ALA A 211 -6.99 3.88 -3.43
N GLU A 212 -7.15 4.40 -2.21
CA GLU A 212 -8.22 5.34 -1.86
C GLU A 212 -8.10 6.65 -2.65
N ASN A 213 -6.88 7.17 -2.83
CA ASN A 213 -6.63 8.30 -3.73
C ASN A 213 -6.99 7.94 -5.19
N LEU A 214 -6.61 6.76 -5.66
CA LEU A 214 -6.95 6.30 -7.01
C LEU A 214 -8.46 6.15 -7.23
N CYS A 215 -9.25 5.79 -6.22
CA CYS A 215 -10.71 5.80 -6.32
C CYS A 215 -11.25 7.20 -6.67
N LYS A 216 -10.75 8.24 -6.00
CA LYS A 216 -11.11 9.64 -6.29
C LYS A 216 -10.68 10.04 -7.70
N VAL A 217 -9.47 9.67 -8.09
CA VAL A 217 -8.97 9.94 -9.44
C VAL A 217 -9.75 9.17 -10.51
N ALA A 218 -10.20 7.94 -10.22
CA ALA A 218 -11.01 7.15 -11.13
C ALA A 218 -12.38 7.80 -11.42
N ASP A 219 -12.99 8.45 -10.43
CA ASP A 219 -14.21 9.25 -10.66
C ASP A 219 -13.91 10.51 -11.49
N ILE A 220 -12.77 11.16 -11.27
CA ILE A 220 -12.31 12.28 -12.11
C ILE A 220 -12.12 11.82 -13.57
N CYS A 221 -11.44 10.68 -13.77
CA CYS A 221 -11.25 10.10 -15.10
C CYS A 221 -12.58 9.79 -15.77
N ALA A 222 -13.51 9.18 -15.02
CA ALA A 222 -14.86 8.91 -15.51
C ALA A 222 -15.59 10.19 -15.90
N GLY A 223 -15.60 11.22 -15.05
CA GLY A 223 -16.24 12.51 -15.34
C GLY A 223 -15.68 13.16 -16.62
N PHE A 224 -14.37 13.14 -16.81
CA PHE A 224 -13.72 13.61 -18.04
C PHE A 224 -14.18 12.81 -19.27
N SER A 225 -14.16 11.49 -19.20
CA SER A 225 -14.55 10.60 -20.31
C SER A 225 -16.03 10.73 -20.64
N ILE A 226 -16.91 10.76 -19.63
CA ILE A 226 -18.37 10.91 -19.76
C ILE A 226 -18.70 12.23 -20.46
N ASP A 227 -18.09 13.33 -20.02
CA ASP A 227 -18.35 14.63 -20.62
C ASP A 227 -17.79 14.74 -22.05
N ALA A 228 -16.58 14.22 -22.27
CA ALA A 228 -15.96 14.17 -23.60
C ALA A 228 -16.75 13.33 -24.59
N LEU A 229 -17.43 12.29 -24.12
CA LEU A 229 -18.26 11.37 -24.91
C LEU A 229 -19.72 11.79 -25.01
N LEU A 230 -20.12 12.96 -24.47
CA LEU A 230 -21.51 13.43 -24.52
C LEU A 230 -22.46 12.34 -23.99
N ALA A 231 -22.09 11.73 -22.86
CA ALA A 231 -22.84 10.64 -22.25
C ALA A 231 -23.89 11.14 -21.25
N THR A 232 -24.98 10.40 -21.15
CA THR A 232 -26.21 10.78 -20.45
C THR A 232 -26.00 10.86 -18.94
N PRO A 233 -26.29 12.02 -18.30
CA PRO A 233 -26.06 12.22 -16.87
C PRO A 233 -27.06 11.47 -15.96
N ASP A 234 -28.21 11.03 -16.48
CA ASP A 234 -29.25 10.33 -15.70
C ASP A 234 -28.73 9.06 -15.01
N ALA A 235 -27.69 8.44 -15.55
CA ALA A 235 -27.00 7.29 -14.96
C ALA A 235 -26.48 7.56 -13.53
N PHE A 236 -26.23 8.83 -13.19
CA PHE A 236 -25.67 9.30 -11.92
C PHE A 236 -26.75 9.94 -11.02
N ASN A 237 -28.02 9.85 -11.40
CA ASN A 237 -29.12 10.44 -10.64
C ASN A 237 -29.22 9.79 -9.25
N LYS A 238 -29.24 10.64 -8.21
CA LYS A 238 -29.32 10.20 -6.81
C LYS A 238 -30.44 9.20 -6.52
N LEU A 239 -31.58 9.28 -7.23
CA LEU A 239 -32.70 8.36 -7.03
C LEU A 239 -32.33 6.91 -7.36
N ILE A 240 -31.49 6.67 -8.36
CA ILE A 240 -31.02 5.34 -8.74
C ILE A 240 -30.16 4.76 -7.61
N HIS A 241 -29.28 5.56 -7.05
CA HIS A 241 -28.31 5.09 -6.06
C HIS A 241 -28.90 5.00 -4.65
N GLN A 242 -29.93 5.79 -4.34
CA GLN A 242 -30.66 5.71 -3.07
C GLN A 242 -31.47 4.42 -2.94
N VAL A 243 -32.01 3.87 -4.03
CA VAL A 243 -32.74 2.58 -4.01
C VAL A 243 -31.82 1.35 -4.02
N ARG A 244 -30.51 1.55 -4.20
CA ARG A 244 -29.47 0.53 -4.03
C ARG A 244 -28.29 1.11 -3.22
N PRO A 245 -28.46 1.28 -1.89
CA PRO A 245 -27.66 2.21 -1.08
C PRO A 245 -26.32 1.62 -0.61
N HIS A 246 -25.52 1.07 -1.52
CA HIS A 246 -24.11 0.81 -1.26
C HIS A 246 -23.38 2.14 -1.10
N LYS A 247 -22.65 2.31 0.01
CA LYS A 247 -22.03 3.59 0.38
C LYS A 247 -21.08 4.08 -0.72
N GLY A 248 -20.14 3.23 -1.14
CA GLY A 248 -19.21 3.59 -2.22
C GLY A 248 -19.90 3.90 -3.55
N GLN A 249 -21.04 3.25 -3.84
CA GLN A 249 -21.82 3.51 -5.05
C GLN A 249 -22.45 4.91 -5.02
N ILE A 250 -23.02 5.29 -3.87
CA ILE A 250 -23.57 6.64 -3.67
C ILE A 250 -22.45 7.68 -3.81
N GLU A 251 -21.32 7.48 -3.12
CA GLU A 251 -20.18 8.41 -3.16
C GLU A 251 -19.64 8.61 -4.59
N SER A 252 -19.46 7.52 -5.35
CA SER A 252 -18.98 7.62 -6.72
C SER A 252 -19.97 8.34 -7.64
N ALA A 253 -21.27 8.08 -7.48
CA ALA A 253 -22.31 8.78 -8.24
C ALA A 253 -22.35 10.28 -7.91
N GLU A 254 -22.27 10.63 -6.63
CA GLU A 254 -22.23 12.03 -6.17
C GLU A 254 -21.00 12.76 -6.71
N ASN A 255 -19.82 12.13 -6.64
CA ASN A 255 -18.58 12.67 -7.20
C ASN A 255 -18.70 12.94 -8.71
N ILE A 256 -19.17 11.95 -9.48
CA ILE A 256 -19.33 12.09 -10.94
C ILE A 256 -20.39 13.13 -11.29
N SER A 257 -21.54 13.12 -10.60
CA SER A 257 -22.59 14.12 -10.81
C SER A 257 -22.10 15.54 -10.53
N ALA A 258 -21.33 15.74 -9.46
CA ALA A 258 -20.76 17.04 -9.12
C ALA A 258 -19.70 17.50 -10.13
N LEU A 259 -18.89 16.57 -10.66
CA LEU A 259 -17.93 16.89 -11.73
C LEU A 259 -18.60 17.37 -13.02
N LEU A 260 -19.79 16.85 -13.34
CA LEU A 260 -20.53 17.19 -14.56
C LEU A 260 -21.47 18.39 -14.40
N GLU A 261 -21.65 18.87 -13.17
CA GLU A 261 -22.57 19.96 -12.88
C GLU A 261 -22.22 21.21 -13.70
N ASN A 262 -23.23 21.80 -14.33
CA ASN A 262 -23.11 22.97 -15.21
C ASN A 262 -22.20 22.80 -16.45
N SER A 263 -21.82 21.58 -16.84
CA SER A 263 -21.16 21.35 -18.14
C SER A 263 -22.07 21.74 -19.31
N GLU A 264 -21.58 22.62 -20.20
CA GLU A 264 -22.27 22.97 -21.44
C GLU A 264 -22.26 21.81 -22.43
N LEU A 265 -21.21 20.98 -22.42
CA LEU A 265 -21.12 19.75 -23.21
C LEU A 265 -22.20 18.76 -22.82
N CYS A 266 -22.37 18.53 -21.52
CA CYS A 266 -23.42 17.65 -21.01
C CYS A 266 -24.81 18.17 -21.42
N LYS A 267 -25.08 19.48 -21.30
CA LYS A 267 -26.35 20.07 -21.75
C LYS A 267 -26.56 19.99 -23.28
N SER A 268 -25.49 20.03 -24.06
CA SER A 268 -25.59 20.07 -25.53
C SER A 268 -26.13 18.80 -26.19
N HIS A 269 -26.27 17.69 -25.44
CA HIS A 269 -26.81 16.43 -25.94
C HIS A 269 -28.08 15.97 -25.20
N GLU A 270 -28.70 16.85 -24.40
CA GLU A 270 -29.92 16.56 -23.62
C GLU A 270 -31.06 15.99 -24.49
N TYR A 271 -31.14 16.40 -25.76
CA TYR A 271 -32.16 15.95 -26.72
C TYR A 271 -31.62 15.03 -27.82
N CYS A 272 -30.52 14.32 -27.59
CA CYS A 272 -30.00 13.37 -28.57
C CYS A 272 -30.79 12.05 -28.61
N GLU A 273 -30.70 11.30 -29.71
CA GLU A 273 -31.41 10.02 -29.89
C GLU A 273 -30.86 8.88 -29.01
N ASN A 274 -29.72 9.09 -28.32
CA ASN A 274 -29.14 8.06 -27.47
C ASN A 274 -29.89 7.98 -26.14
N VAL A 275 -30.64 6.90 -25.96
CA VAL A 275 -31.43 6.66 -24.74
C VAL A 275 -30.58 6.04 -23.61
N GLN A 276 -29.53 5.27 -23.95
CA GLN A 276 -28.65 4.64 -22.97
C GLN A 276 -27.22 4.55 -23.47
N ASP A 277 -26.27 4.80 -22.57
CA ASP A 277 -24.86 4.54 -22.81
C ASP A 277 -24.43 3.13 -22.44
N ALA A 278 -23.26 2.74 -22.97
CA ALA A 278 -22.57 1.51 -22.63
C ALA A 278 -22.14 1.49 -21.15
N TYR A 279 -21.90 0.27 -20.63
CA TYR A 279 -21.72 0.04 -19.20
C TYR A 279 -20.45 0.69 -18.63
N SER A 280 -19.38 0.84 -19.41
CA SER A 280 -18.16 1.52 -18.95
C SER A 280 -18.38 3.00 -18.58
N LEU A 281 -19.44 3.61 -19.11
CA LEU A 281 -19.89 4.96 -18.78
C LEU A 281 -20.97 4.90 -17.69
N ARG A 282 -22.06 4.17 -17.98
CA ARG A 282 -23.28 4.15 -17.16
C ARG A 282 -23.16 3.38 -15.84
N CYS A 283 -22.38 2.30 -15.81
CA CYS A 283 -22.23 1.46 -14.63
C CYS A 283 -21.03 1.87 -13.75
N THR A 284 -20.44 3.04 -14.01
CA THR A 284 -19.27 3.52 -13.27
C THR A 284 -19.50 3.57 -11.76
N PRO A 285 -20.59 4.15 -11.23
CA PRO A 285 -20.80 4.21 -9.79
C PRO A 285 -20.88 2.83 -9.14
N GLN A 286 -21.48 1.85 -9.82
CA GLN A 286 -21.61 0.48 -9.31
C GLN A 286 -20.24 -0.21 -9.21
N VAL A 287 -19.36 -0.01 -10.20
CA VAL A 287 -18.02 -0.62 -10.22
C VAL A 287 -17.06 0.12 -9.30
N ASN A 288 -16.90 1.43 -9.48
CA ASN A 288 -16.04 2.27 -8.64
C ASN A 288 -16.48 2.23 -7.18
N GLY A 289 -17.78 2.16 -6.92
CA GLY A 289 -18.34 2.05 -5.59
C GLY A 289 -18.07 0.70 -4.92
N ALA A 290 -18.18 -0.40 -5.65
CA ALA A 290 -17.83 -1.73 -5.12
C ALA A 290 -16.36 -1.81 -4.70
N VAL A 291 -15.46 -1.14 -5.43
CA VAL A 291 -14.05 -1.03 -5.04
C VAL A 291 -13.89 -0.31 -3.71
N ARG A 292 -14.54 0.85 -3.52
CA ARG A 292 -14.50 1.60 -2.24
C ARG A 292 -14.99 0.77 -1.06
N ASP A 293 -16.12 0.09 -1.22
CA ASP A 293 -16.69 -0.74 -0.16
C ASP A 293 -15.72 -1.89 0.22
N ALA A 294 -15.02 -2.46 -0.76
CA ALA A 294 -14.00 -3.47 -0.49
C ALA A 294 -12.74 -2.89 0.17
N LEU A 295 -12.30 -1.69 -0.22
CA LEU A 295 -11.19 -0.99 0.44
C LEU A 295 -11.51 -0.68 1.91
N GLN A 296 -12.77 -0.45 2.28
CA GLN A 296 -13.16 -0.26 3.67
C GLN A 296 -12.95 -1.52 4.52
N TYR A 297 -13.16 -2.71 3.96
CA TYR A 297 -12.80 -3.98 4.61
C TYR A 297 -11.28 -4.03 4.83
N VAL A 298 -10.50 -3.77 3.78
CA VAL A 298 -9.03 -3.76 3.82
C VAL A 298 -8.53 -2.77 4.89
N ARG A 299 -9.11 -1.56 4.96
CA ARG A 299 -8.78 -0.54 5.95
C ARG A 299 -8.97 -1.05 7.37
N THR A 300 -10.15 -1.61 7.66
CA THR A 300 -10.49 -2.13 8.99
C THR A 300 -9.49 -3.21 9.42
N THR A 301 -9.14 -4.12 8.51
CA THR A 301 -8.17 -5.19 8.79
C THR A 301 -6.77 -4.64 9.05
N LEU A 302 -6.29 -3.71 8.23
CA LEU A 302 -4.96 -3.11 8.40
C LEU A 302 -4.88 -2.24 9.66
N GLU A 303 -5.90 -1.42 9.97
CA GLU A 303 -5.96 -0.61 11.19
C GLU A 303 -5.93 -1.45 12.48
N THR A 304 -6.54 -2.64 12.43
CA THR A 304 -6.46 -3.63 13.51
C THR A 304 -5.04 -4.18 13.64
N GLU A 305 -4.42 -4.55 12.52
CA GLU A 305 -3.11 -5.22 12.52
C GLU A 305 -1.97 -4.30 12.95
N ILE A 306 -1.96 -3.03 12.51
CA ILE A 306 -0.89 -2.08 12.86
C ILE A 306 -0.78 -1.83 14.37
N ASN A 307 -1.85 -2.13 15.12
CA ASN A 307 -1.97 -2.00 16.57
C ASN A 307 -2.00 -3.35 17.31
N SER A 308 -1.70 -4.46 16.63
CA SER A 308 -1.77 -5.82 17.19
C SER A 308 -0.42 -6.32 17.76
N ALA A 309 -0.48 -7.22 18.75
CA ALA A 309 0.70 -7.92 19.26
C ALA A 309 0.98 -9.17 18.41
N THR A 310 1.76 -9.01 17.33
CA THR A 310 2.03 -10.09 16.35
C THR A 310 3.32 -10.86 16.61
N ASP A 311 3.98 -10.62 17.74
CA ASP A 311 5.16 -11.38 18.21
C ASP A 311 4.77 -12.70 18.90
N ASN A 312 5.74 -13.60 19.09
CA ASN A 312 5.56 -14.83 19.85
C ASN A 312 6.88 -15.30 20.53
N PRO A 313 6.82 -15.88 21.74
CA PRO A 313 5.67 -15.95 22.63
C PRO A 313 5.30 -14.59 23.21
N LEU A 314 4.06 -14.47 23.65
CA LEU A 314 3.57 -13.26 24.33
C LEU A 314 3.72 -13.39 25.84
N ILE A 315 4.03 -12.27 26.47
CA ILE A 315 4.34 -12.18 27.90
C ILE A 315 3.25 -11.41 28.62
N PHE A 316 2.55 -12.10 29.49
CA PHE A 316 1.45 -11.60 30.30
C PHE A 316 1.91 -11.54 31.76
N PHE A 317 2.77 -10.57 32.06
CA PHE A 317 3.45 -10.47 33.37
C PHE A 317 2.48 -10.26 34.54
N GLU A 318 1.34 -9.59 34.31
CA GLU A 318 0.29 -9.42 35.32
C GLU A 318 -0.41 -10.74 35.67
N GLN A 319 -0.44 -11.69 34.73
CA GLN A 319 -1.04 -13.01 34.91
C GLN A 319 0.00 -14.10 35.21
N ASP A 320 1.27 -13.74 35.39
CA ASP A 320 2.40 -14.66 35.57
C ASP A 320 2.46 -15.75 34.48
N LYS A 321 2.28 -15.35 33.21
CA LYS A 321 2.22 -16.27 32.07
C LYS A 321 3.13 -15.85 30.90
N VAL A 322 3.73 -16.86 30.27
CA VAL A 322 4.30 -16.77 28.91
C VAL A 322 3.52 -17.76 28.05
N ILE A 323 2.88 -17.24 27.01
CA ILE A 323 1.96 -18.03 26.17
C ILE A 323 2.50 -18.05 24.76
N SER A 324 2.72 -19.26 24.22
CA SER A 324 2.99 -19.46 22.81
C SER A 324 1.67 -19.61 22.07
N GLY A 325 1.44 -18.77 21.07
CA GLY A 325 0.31 -18.81 20.15
C GLY A 325 0.77 -18.63 18.70
N GLY A 326 -0.08 -18.02 17.88
CA GLY A 326 0.15 -17.87 16.43
C GLY A 326 -0.17 -16.48 15.88
N ASN A 327 -0.10 -15.41 16.69
CA ASN A 327 -0.41 -14.05 16.25
C ASN A 327 0.51 -13.51 15.13
N PHE A 328 1.59 -14.23 14.83
CA PHE A 328 2.49 -13.94 13.71
C PHE A 328 1.95 -14.42 12.35
N HIS A 329 0.83 -15.17 12.34
CA HIS A 329 0.25 -15.73 11.12
C HIS A 329 -0.55 -14.65 10.40
N GLY A 330 -0.05 -14.20 9.25
CA GLY A 330 -0.56 -13.04 8.51
C GLY A 330 -1.79 -13.30 7.65
N GLU A 331 -2.61 -14.31 7.94
CA GLU A 331 -3.78 -14.68 7.11
C GLU A 331 -4.75 -13.51 6.88
N PRO A 332 -5.11 -12.73 7.91
CA PRO A 332 -5.99 -11.57 7.71
C PRO A 332 -5.41 -10.57 6.71
N ILE A 333 -4.08 -10.40 6.73
CA ILE A 333 -3.38 -9.44 5.88
C ILE A 333 -3.15 -9.98 4.47
N ALA A 334 -2.95 -11.29 4.33
CA ALA A 334 -2.92 -11.95 3.04
C ALA A 334 -4.26 -11.73 2.30
N PHE A 335 -5.39 -11.98 2.97
CA PHE A 335 -6.72 -11.70 2.41
C PHE A 335 -6.91 -10.23 2.08
N ALA A 336 -6.57 -9.33 3.01
CA ALA A 336 -6.70 -7.89 2.79
C ALA A 336 -5.86 -7.43 1.58
N CYS A 337 -4.64 -7.93 1.40
CA CYS A 337 -3.77 -7.55 0.29
C CYS A 337 -4.22 -8.16 -1.05
N ASP A 338 -4.71 -9.40 -1.08
CA ASP A 338 -5.27 -9.98 -2.30
C ASP A 338 -6.55 -9.23 -2.72
N ILE A 339 -7.44 -8.93 -1.76
CA ILE A 339 -8.64 -8.09 -1.98
C ILE A 339 -8.25 -6.71 -2.50
N LEU A 340 -7.27 -6.05 -1.87
CA LEU A 340 -6.74 -4.77 -2.33
C LEU A 340 -6.29 -4.83 -3.80
N GLY A 341 -5.50 -5.86 -4.15
CA GLY A 341 -5.01 -6.05 -5.51
C GLY A 341 -6.14 -6.24 -6.52
N PHE A 342 -6.95 -7.28 -6.38
CA PHE A 342 -7.94 -7.61 -7.41
C PHE A 342 -9.05 -6.56 -7.52
N THR A 343 -9.42 -5.87 -6.43
CA THR A 343 -10.45 -4.83 -6.48
C THR A 343 -9.96 -3.59 -7.21
N VAL A 344 -8.72 -3.15 -6.96
CA VAL A 344 -8.13 -2.01 -7.68
C VAL A 344 -7.91 -2.33 -9.17
N SER A 345 -7.74 -3.61 -9.53
CA SER A 345 -7.72 -4.01 -10.94
C SER A 345 -9.00 -3.66 -11.68
N GLU A 346 -10.16 -3.65 -11.02
CA GLU A 346 -11.45 -3.32 -11.66
C GLU A 346 -11.57 -1.85 -12.05
N LEU A 347 -10.93 -0.93 -11.30
CA LEU A 347 -10.82 0.48 -11.72
C LEU A 347 -10.09 0.59 -13.07
N GLY A 348 -9.02 -0.18 -13.24
CA GLY A 348 -8.28 -0.26 -14.51
C GLY A 348 -9.12 -0.85 -15.63
N ASN A 349 -9.80 -1.98 -15.39
CA ASN A 349 -10.66 -2.63 -16.38
C ASN A 349 -11.73 -1.68 -16.93
N ILE A 350 -12.47 -0.98 -16.08
CA ILE A 350 -13.53 -0.07 -16.53
C ILE A 350 -12.96 1.20 -17.19
N SER A 351 -11.81 1.69 -16.72
CA SER A 351 -11.08 2.84 -17.28
C SER A 351 -10.60 2.62 -18.71
N ASP A 352 -10.00 1.47 -19.01
CA ASP A 352 -9.57 1.12 -20.36
C ASP A 352 -10.75 0.96 -21.32
N ARG A 353 -11.90 0.47 -20.85
CA ARG A 353 -13.12 0.47 -21.67
C ARG A 353 -13.62 1.89 -21.98
N ARG A 354 -13.44 2.88 -21.11
CA ARG A 354 -13.73 4.29 -21.46
C ARG A 354 -12.69 4.87 -22.41
N THR A 355 -11.43 4.50 -22.27
CA THR A 355 -10.37 4.85 -23.24
C THR A 355 -10.70 4.31 -24.64
N GLU A 356 -11.15 3.06 -24.76
CA GLU A 356 -11.65 2.48 -26.02
C GLU A 356 -12.80 3.32 -26.62
N HIS A 357 -13.77 3.73 -25.81
CA HIS A 357 -14.86 4.58 -26.29
C HIS A 357 -14.37 5.92 -26.86
N LEU A 358 -13.37 6.55 -26.25
CA LEU A 358 -12.79 7.82 -26.72
C LEU A 358 -12.04 7.68 -28.06
N LEU A 359 -11.40 6.53 -28.28
CA LEU A 359 -10.51 6.33 -29.42
C LEU A 359 -11.20 5.66 -30.62
N ASN A 360 -12.23 4.85 -30.37
CA ASN A 360 -12.90 4.11 -31.42
C ASN A 360 -13.90 5.00 -32.19
N PRO A 361 -13.73 5.22 -33.51
CA PRO A 361 -14.63 6.07 -34.29
C PRO A 361 -16.07 5.56 -34.36
N ALA A 362 -16.33 4.28 -34.07
CA ALA A 362 -17.68 3.74 -33.96
C ALA A 362 -18.39 4.16 -32.66
N LEU A 363 -17.64 4.61 -31.64
CA LEU A 363 -18.13 4.85 -30.27
C LEU A 363 -17.93 6.30 -29.80
N ASN A 364 -16.94 7.00 -30.34
CA ASN A 364 -16.37 8.24 -29.78
C ASN A 364 -17.20 9.52 -30.01
N ARG A 365 -18.43 9.40 -30.51
CA ARG A 365 -19.38 10.51 -30.76
C ARG A 365 -18.76 11.66 -31.57
N GLY A 366 -18.17 11.34 -32.73
CA GLY A 366 -17.71 12.33 -33.70
C GLY A 366 -16.34 12.93 -33.39
N LEU A 367 -15.55 12.29 -32.52
CA LEU A 367 -14.13 12.60 -32.36
C LEU A 367 -13.32 11.96 -33.51
N ASN A 368 -12.12 12.47 -33.78
CA ASN A 368 -11.23 11.82 -34.74
C ASN A 368 -10.88 10.39 -34.27
N PRO A 369 -10.74 9.41 -35.19
CA PRO A 369 -10.24 8.08 -34.86
C PRO A 369 -8.91 8.19 -34.09
N PHE A 370 -8.83 7.51 -32.95
CA PHE A 370 -7.67 7.52 -32.04
C PHE A 370 -7.24 8.91 -31.52
N LEU A 371 -8.12 9.92 -31.68
CA LEU A 371 -7.81 11.34 -31.51
C LEU A 371 -6.58 11.77 -32.33
N ALA A 372 -6.32 11.11 -33.45
CA ALA A 372 -5.24 11.48 -34.36
C ALA A 372 -5.53 12.86 -35.00
N PRO A 373 -4.59 13.81 -34.94
CA PRO A 373 -4.78 15.12 -35.58
C PRO A 373 -4.94 15.02 -37.10
N ARG A 374 -4.15 14.15 -37.75
CA ARG A 374 -4.25 13.82 -39.18
C ARG A 374 -4.41 12.30 -39.35
N PRO A 375 -5.63 11.76 -39.24
CA PRO A 375 -5.85 10.32 -39.33
C PRO A 375 -5.23 9.70 -40.58
N GLY A 376 -4.46 8.62 -40.41
CA GLY A 376 -3.74 7.93 -41.47
C GLY A 376 -2.27 8.35 -41.60
N LEU A 377 -1.93 9.59 -41.26
CA LEU A 377 -0.54 10.05 -41.13
C LEU A 377 -0.07 10.00 -39.67
N ASP A 378 -0.92 10.45 -38.75
CA ASP A 378 -0.74 10.32 -37.30
C ASP A 378 -1.55 9.12 -36.77
N SER A 379 -1.00 8.44 -35.78
CA SER A 379 -1.67 7.37 -35.03
C SER A 379 -2.34 7.86 -33.75
N GLY A 380 -2.03 9.07 -33.30
CA GLY A 380 -2.62 9.64 -32.08
C GLY A 380 -2.33 8.77 -30.86
N TYR A 381 -3.37 8.42 -30.09
CA TYR A 381 -3.24 7.62 -28.88
C TYR A 381 -3.47 6.12 -29.09
N MET A 382 -3.47 5.63 -30.33
CA MET A 382 -3.68 4.21 -30.64
C MET A 382 -2.78 3.27 -29.81
N ILE A 383 -1.48 3.57 -29.71
CA ILE A 383 -0.53 2.71 -29.00
C ILE A 383 -0.51 2.98 -27.48
N ALA A 384 -0.94 4.17 -27.04
CA ALA A 384 -1.18 4.41 -25.61
C ALA A 384 -2.28 3.48 -25.09
N GLN A 385 -3.34 3.27 -25.88
CA GLN A 385 -4.38 2.30 -25.56
C GLN A 385 -3.84 0.87 -25.46
N VAL A 386 -3.02 0.43 -26.41
CA VAL A 386 -2.41 -0.91 -26.38
C VAL A 386 -1.62 -1.10 -25.09
N THR A 387 -0.90 -0.07 -24.65
CA THR A 387 -0.16 -0.08 -23.38
C THR A 387 -1.10 -0.27 -22.19
N ALA A 388 -2.18 0.52 -22.09
CA ALA A 388 -3.18 0.39 -21.02
C ALA A 388 -3.82 -1.01 -20.99
N THR A 389 -4.21 -1.53 -22.15
CA THR A 389 -4.80 -2.88 -22.28
C THR A 389 -3.82 -3.98 -21.85
N ALA A 390 -2.53 -3.86 -22.18
CA ALA A 390 -1.50 -4.82 -21.76
C ALA A 390 -1.33 -4.86 -20.23
N LEU A 391 -1.27 -3.70 -19.58
CA LEU A 391 -1.14 -3.57 -18.12
C LEU A 391 -2.34 -4.20 -17.38
N ILE A 392 -3.54 -4.04 -17.93
CA ILE A 392 -4.75 -4.67 -17.38
C ILE A 392 -4.71 -6.18 -17.57
N SER A 393 -4.24 -6.67 -18.70
CA SER A 393 -4.07 -8.10 -18.92
C SER A 393 -3.08 -8.70 -17.93
N GLU A 394 -2.00 -7.99 -17.62
CA GLU A 394 -1.05 -8.38 -16.57
C GLU A 394 -1.73 -8.43 -15.19
N ASN A 395 -2.53 -7.42 -14.84
CA ASN A 395 -3.26 -7.39 -13.57
C ASN A 395 -4.16 -8.63 -13.38
N LYS A 396 -4.78 -9.15 -14.44
CA LYS A 396 -5.60 -10.38 -14.36
C LYS A 396 -4.80 -11.60 -13.91
N VAL A 397 -3.55 -11.72 -14.35
CA VAL A 397 -2.65 -12.80 -13.92
C VAL A 397 -2.23 -12.57 -12.47
N LEU A 398 -1.88 -11.34 -12.11
CA LEU A 398 -1.46 -10.98 -10.76
C LEU A 398 -2.61 -11.06 -9.74
N ALA A 399 -3.86 -10.94 -10.15
CA ALA A 399 -5.04 -10.97 -9.29
C ALA A 399 -5.38 -12.37 -8.76
N HIS A 400 -4.74 -13.44 -9.25
CA HIS A 400 -4.88 -14.78 -8.66
C HIS A 400 -4.44 -14.73 -7.18
N PRO A 401 -5.26 -15.09 -6.19
CA PRO A 401 -4.93 -14.86 -4.78
C PRO A 401 -3.71 -15.70 -4.35
N SER A 402 -2.78 -15.10 -3.60
CA SER A 402 -1.66 -15.86 -3.01
C SER A 402 -2.06 -16.52 -1.70
N SER A 403 -3.04 -15.95 -1.00
CA SER A 403 -3.53 -16.42 0.30
C SER A 403 -4.22 -17.77 0.27
N VAL A 404 -4.53 -18.31 -0.91
CA VAL A 404 -5.13 -19.65 -1.04
C VAL A 404 -4.07 -20.75 -1.18
N ASP A 405 -2.79 -20.38 -1.23
CA ASP A 405 -1.66 -21.30 -1.33
C ASP A 405 -0.93 -21.42 0.02
N SER A 406 -0.43 -22.61 0.31
CA SER A 406 0.37 -22.91 1.49
C SER A 406 1.25 -24.12 1.22
N ILE A 407 2.55 -23.96 1.41
CA ILE A 407 3.54 -25.04 1.24
C ILE A 407 4.24 -25.28 2.58
N PRO A 408 4.16 -26.49 3.16
CA PRO A 408 4.80 -26.80 4.44
C PRO A 408 6.32 -26.59 4.42
N THR A 409 6.86 -25.98 5.47
CA THR A 409 8.30 -25.74 5.65
C THR A 409 8.78 -26.23 7.02
N SER A 410 10.07 -26.06 7.32
CA SER A 410 10.64 -26.32 8.66
C SER A 410 10.34 -27.73 9.20
N ALA A 411 10.40 -28.74 8.33
CA ALA A 411 10.05 -30.14 8.64
C ALA A 411 8.63 -30.31 9.22
N ASN A 412 7.65 -29.66 8.57
CA ASN A 412 6.23 -29.63 8.95
C ASN A 412 5.95 -28.97 10.31
N GLN A 413 6.89 -28.18 10.83
CA GLN A 413 6.60 -27.32 11.98
C GLN A 413 5.77 -26.09 11.56
N GLU A 414 5.98 -25.63 10.32
CA GLU A 414 5.19 -24.61 9.64
C GLU A 414 4.41 -25.32 8.53
N ASP A 415 3.36 -26.03 8.90
CA ASP A 415 2.55 -26.86 8.00
C ASP A 415 1.44 -26.08 7.29
N HIS A 416 1.11 -24.88 7.78
CA HIS A 416 0.21 -23.92 7.15
C HIS A 416 0.80 -22.51 7.19
N VAL A 417 0.75 -21.79 6.06
CA VAL A 417 1.30 -20.44 5.92
C VAL A 417 0.38 -19.53 5.09
N SER A 418 0.52 -18.20 5.21
CA SER A 418 -0.43 -17.23 4.60
C SER A 418 -0.02 -16.67 3.24
N MET A 419 1.28 -16.71 2.92
CA MET A 419 1.85 -16.06 1.74
C MET A 419 1.58 -14.54 1.64
N GLY A 420 1.25 -13.86 2.75
CA GLY A 420 0.78 -12.47 2.73
C GLY A 420 1.73 -11.43 2.14
N THR A 421 3.06 -11.62 2.23
CA THR A 421 4.03 -10.73 1.57
C THR A 421 3.93 -10.82 0.04
N ILE A 422 3.61 -11.99 -0.51
CA ILE A 422 3.41 -12.19 -1.95
C ILE A 422 2.16 -11.42 -2.39
N SER A 423 1.06 -11.53 -1.63
CA SER A 423 -0.17 -10.77 -1.86
C SER A 423 0.10 -9.26 -1.84
N ALA A 424 0.86 -8.75 -0.86
CA ALA A 424 1.20 -7.33 -0.77
C ALA A 424 2.06 -6.83 -1.95
N VAL A 425 3.08 -7.59 -2.36
CA VAL A 425 3.98 -7.23 -3.48
C VAL A 425 3.24 -7.26 -4.83
N LYS A 426 2.33 -8.22 -5.02
CA LYS A 426 1.48 -8.27 -6.22
C LYS A 426 0.49 -7.12 -6.25
N ALA A 427 -0.15 -6.80 -5.14
CA ALA A 427 -1.05 -5.65 -5.02
C ALA A 427 -0.35 -4.35 -5.40
N ARG A 428 0.92 -4.15 -5.01
CA ARG A 428 1.73 -2.99 -5.42
C ARG A 428 1.81 -2.85 -6.94
N THR A 429 2.12 -3.95 -7.62
CA THR A 429 2.24 -3.98 -9.09
C THR A 429 0.89 -3.67 -9.75
N ILE A 430 -0.19 -4.27 -9.26
CA ILE A 430 -1.55 -4.01 -9.77
C ILE A 430 -1.93 -2.54 -9.62
N ILE A 431 -1.69 -1.95 -8.45
CA ILE A 431 -1.99 -0.55 -8.16
C ILE A 431 -1.16 0.39 -9.05
N ASP A 432 0.13 0.11 -9.27
CA ASP A 432 0.97 0.89 -10.16
C ASP A 432 0.52 0.80 -11.63
N ASN A 433 0.13 -0.39 -12.09
CA ASN A 433 -0.44 -0.61 -13.42
C ASN A 433 -1.77 0.16 -13.58
N THR A 434 -2.66 0.10 -12.59
CA THR A 434 -3.92 0.84 -12.59
C THR A 434 -3.68 2.36 -12.64
N ALA A 435 -2.67 2.88 -11.95
CA ALA A 435 -2.32 4.31 -12.02
C ALA A 435 -1.89 4.75 -13.43
N TYR A 436 -1.13 3.91 -14.16
CA TYR A 436 -0.81 4.18 -15.56
C TYR A 436 -2.06 4.19 -16.45
N VAL A 437 -2.95 3.22 -16.28
CA VAL A 437 -4.21 3.12 -17.04
C VAL A 437 -5.07 4.36 -16.83
N LEU A 438 -5.28 4.77 -15.58
CA LEU A 438 -6.03 5.99 -15.24
C LEU A 438 -5.35 7.24 -15.81
N GLY A 439 -4.02 7.31 -15.75
CA GLY A 439 -3.25 8.40 -16.35
C GLY A 439 -3.42 8.50 -17.86
N ILE A 440 -3.43 7.35 -18.56
CA ILE A 440 -3.68 7.28 -20.01
C ILE A 440 -5.12 7.70 -20.32
N GLU A 441 -6.12 7.18 -19.60
CA GLU A 441 -7.53 7.58 -19.79
C GLU A 441 -7.68 9.10 -19.66
N LEU A 442 -7.15 9.68 -18.57
CA LEU A 442 -7.29 11.10 -18.29
C LEU A 442 -6.58 11.97 -19.33
N MET A 443 -5.42 11.55 -19.83
CA MET A 443 -4.70 12.21 -20.91
C MET A 443 -5.51 12.22 -22.22
N VAL A 444 -6.07 11.06 -22.57
CA VAL A 444 -6.89 10.87 -23.77
C VAL A 444 -8.19 11.69 -23.66
N ALA A 445 -8.86 11.65 -22.51
CA ALA A 445 -10.08 12.41 -22.29
C ALA A 445 -9.84 13.92 -22.30
N ALA A 446 -8.71 14.39 -21.74
CA ALA A 446 -8.31 15.79 -21.82
C ALA A 446 -8.06 16.23 -23.28
N GLN A 447 -7.43 15.38 -24.11
CA GLN A 447 -7.30 15.64 -25.55
C GLN A 447 -8.68 15.75 -26.21
N ALA A 448 -9.59 14.81 -25.92
CA ALA A 448 -10.93 14.81 -26.50
C ALA A 448 -11.68 16.11 -26.16
N LEU A 449 -11.66 16.53 -24.89
CA LEU A 449 -12.28 17.78 -24.43
C LEU A 449 -11.72 19.03 -25.12
N ASP A 450 -10.43 19.06 -25.48
CA ASP A 450 -9.85 20.20 -26.22
C ASP A 450 -10.36 20.30 -27.66
N THR A 451 -10.85 19.21 -28.23
CA THR A 451 -11.43 19.19 -29.59
C THR A 451 -12.93 19.47 -29.62
N ARG A 452 -13.58 19.50 -28.46
CA ARG A 452 -15.01 19.81 -28.35
C ARG A 452 -15.23 21.33 -28.43
N LYS A 453 -16.39 21.73 -29.01
CA LYS A 453 -16.74 23.15 -29.19
C LYS A 453 -17.23 23.82 -27.91
N ASN A 454 -18.08 23.11 -27.15
CA ASN A 454 -18.64 23.62 -25.90
C ASN A 454 -17.68 23.35 -24.74
N GLN A 455 -17.79 24.13 -23.68
CA GLN A 455 -16.96 23.95 -22.51
C GLN A 455 -17.54 22.89 -21.55
N SER A 456 -16.64 22.15 -20.91
CA SER A 456 -16.96 21.35 -19.73
C SER A 456 -17.21 22.23 -18.49
N SER A 457 -17.56 21.61 -17.36
CA SER A 457 -17.71 22.26 -16.06
C SER A 457 -16.41 22.95 -15.58
N GLU A 458 -16.53 23.92 -14.68
CA GLU A 458 -15.38 24.68 -14.15
C GLU A 458 -14.32 23.77 -13.51
N VAL A 459 -14.75 22.74 -12.77
CA VAL A 459 -13.85 21.80 -12.11
C VAL A 459 -13.05 20.96 -13.12
N ILE A 460 -13.70 20.47 -14.18
CA ILE A 460 -13.02 19.73 -15.25
C ILE A 460 -12.07 20.67 -16.00
N GLN A 461 -12.44 21.93 -16.27
CA GLN A 461 -11.54 22.90 -16.90
C GLN A 461 -10.31 23.20 -16.02
N ALA A 462 -10.49 23.34 -14.71
CA ALA A 462 -9.39 23.57 -13.78
C ALA A 462 -8.39 22.40 -13.75
N ILE A 463 -8.91 21.16 -13.72
CA ILE A 463 -8.08 19.95 -13.79
C ILE A 463 -7.40 19.83 -15.16
N LYS A 464 -8.11 20.08 -16.26
CA LYS A 464 -7.56 20.04 -17.62
C LYS A 464 -6.42 21.05 -17.79
N SER A 465 -6.55 22.25 -17.21
CA SER A 465 -5.48 23.25 -17.17
C SER A 465 -4.23 22.74 -16.45
N GLU A 466 -4.39 22.03 -15.32
CA GLU A 466 -3.26 21.40 -14.63
C GLU A 466 -2.62 20.28 -15.46
N ILE A 467 -3.42 19.43 -16.12
CA ILE A 467 -2.93 18.40 -17.05
C ILE A 467 -2.09 19.05 -18.15
N ARG A 468 -2.54 20.18 -18.72
CA ARG A 468 -1.83 20.88 -19.81
C ARG A 468 -0.49 21.49 -19.39
N LYS A 469 -0.25 21.70 -18.09
CA LYS A 469 1.08 22.06 -17.57
C LYS A 469 2.06 20.89 -17.56
N LYS A 470 1.57 19.66 -17.62
CA LYS A 470 2.36 18.42 -17.56
C LYS A 470 2.45 17.71 -18.91
N VAL A 471 1.41 17.82 -19.73
CA VAL A 471 1.26 17.17 -21.03
C VAL A 471 0.64 18.15 -22.03
N ALA A 472 1.43 18.54 -23.03
CA ALA A 472 0.96 19.40 -24.11
C ALA A 472 -0.08 18.70 -24.98
N PHE A 473 -1.00 19.48 -25.55
CA PHE A 473 -1.97 19.00 -26.55
C PHE A 473 -1.24 18.31 -27.72
N LEU A 474 -1.76 17.18 -28.18
CA LEU A 474 -1.15 16.42 -29.27
C LEU A 474 -1.56 17.05 -30.62
N GLU A 475 -0.71 17.92 -31.16
CA GLU A 475 -0.92 18.57 -32.48
C GLU A 475 -0.48 17.68 -33.66
N LYS A 476 0.47 16.77 -33.42
CA LYS A 476 1.00 15.76 -34.32
C LYS A 476 1.62 14.65 -33.49
N ASP A 477 1.87 13.48 -34.09
CA ASP A 477 2.57 12.41 -33.39
C ASP A 477 3.93 12.87 -32.82
N ARG A 478 4.20 12.45 -31.58
CA ARG A 478 5.45 12.66 -30.87
C ARG A 478 5.69 11.51 -29.89
N ILE A 479 6.87 11.46 -29.29
CA ILE A 479 7.14 10.53 -28.20
C ILE A 479 6.28 10.94 -27.00
N ILE A 480 5.38 10.06 -26.57
CA ILE A 480 4.44 10.30 -25.46
C ILE A 480 4.78 9.50 -24.19
N THR A 481 5.89 8.75 -24.17
CA THR A 481 6.30 7.98 -22.98
C THR A 481 6.46 8.86 -21.75
N ASP A 482 7.08 10.04 -21.91
CA ASP A 482 7.21 11.00 -20.81
C ASP A 482 5.87 11.60 -20.39
N ASP A 483 4.94 11.79 -21.34
CA ASP A 483 3.58 12.23 -21.00
C ASP A 483 2.86 11.19 -20.14
N ILE A 484 2.94 9.91 -20.50
CA ILE A 484 2.35 8.80 -19.75
C ILE A 484 2.94 8.74 -18.33
N ASN A 485 4.26 8.87 -18.19
CA ASN A 485 4.93 8.89 -16.88
C ASN A 485 4.54 10.11 -16.04
N ASN A 486 4.43 11.28 -16.67
CA ASN A 486 3.96 12.51 -16.02
C ASN A 486 2.52 12.33 -15.52
N MET A 487 1.65 11.70 -16.32
CA MET A 487 0.26 11.44 -15.93
C MET A 487 0.15 10.41 -14.81
N LYS A 488 0.94 9.33 -14.84
CA LYS A 488 1.01 8.39 -13.71
C LYS A 488 1.41 9.09 -12.42
N THR A 489 2.42 9.97 -12.48
CA THR A 489 2.88 10.75 -11.32
C THR A 489 1.79 11.72 -10.83
N LEU A 490 1.06 12.35 -11.74
CA LEU A 490 -0.04 13.25 -11.41
C LEU A 490 -1.20 12.49 -10.73
N VAL A 491 -1.56 11.32 -11.26
CA VAL A 491 -2.60 10.43 -10.72
C VAL A 491 -2.22 9.83 -9.37
N ASP A 492 -0.94 9.48 -9.17
CA ASP A 492 -0.42 8.99 -7.89
C ASP A 492 -0.38 10.07 -6.79
N SER A 493 -0.45 11.35 -7.17
CA SER A 493 -0.41 12.46 -6.25
C SER A 493 -1.80 12.87 -5.74
N ASP A 494 -1.83 13.73 -4.72
CA ASP A 494 -3.07 14.34 -4.22
C ASP A 494 -3.44 15.64 -4.97
N VAL A 495 -2.75 15.98 -6.06
CA VAL A 495 -2.95 17.25 -6.79
C VAL A 495 -4.34 17.31 -7.43
N LEU A 496 -4.77 16.26 -8.15
CA LEU A 496 -6.06 16.26 -8.84
C LEU A 496 -7.23 16.33 -7.85
N PRO A 497 -7.28 15.48 -6.79
CA PRO A 497 -8.32 15.59 -5.78
C PRO A 497 -8.32 16.95 -5.06
N LYS A 498 -7.16 17.55 -4.77
CA LYS A 498 -7.08 18.88 -4.16
C LYS A 498 -7.59 20.00 -5.06
N ILE A 499 -7.41 19.90 -6.37
CA ILE A 499 -8.00 20.85 -7.31
C ILE A 499 -9.51 20.69 -7.31
N ALA A 500 -10.01 19.46 -7.46
CA ALA A 500 -11.44 19.17 -7.42
C ALA A 500 -12.12 19.67 -6.14
N ALA A 501 -11.49 19.45 -4.97
CA ALA A 501 -11.99 19.84 -3.67
C ALA A 501 -12.19 21.37 -3.47
N LYS A 502 -11.66 22.21 -4.38
CA LYS A 502 -11.93 23.66 -4.37
C LYS A 502 -13.29 24.03 -4.96
N TYR A 503 -13.88 23.12 -5.75
CA TYR A 503 -15.10 23.34 -6.50
C TYR A 503 -16.24 22.44 -6.02
N ILE A 504 -15.93 21.20 -5.65
CA ILE A 504 -16.91 20.17 -5.28
C ILE A 504 -16.48 19.44 -4.01
N ASN A 505 -17.44 18.81 -3.33
CA ASN A 505 -17.12 17.86 -2.26
C ASN A 505 -16.76 16.49 -2.88
N LEU A 506 -15.45 16.22 -3.02
CA LEU A 506 -14.96 14.95 -3.57
C LEU A 506 -14.70 13.94 -2.44
N ASN A 507 -15.65 13.02 -2.27
CA ASN A 507 -15.64 12.01 -1.21
C ASN A 507 -14.56 10.95 -1.41
#